data_AF-A0A7Y5GSG0-F1
#
_entry.id   AF-A0A7Y5GSG0-F1
#
_cell.length_a   1.000
_cell.length_b   1.000
_cell.length_c   1.000
_cell.angle_alpha   90.00
_cell.angle_beta   90.00
_cell.angle_gamma   90.00
#
_symmetry.space_group_name_H-M   'P 1'
#
loop_
_entity.id
_entity.type
_entity.pdbx_description
1 polymer ?
#
loop_
_entity_poly.entity_id
_entity_poly.type
_entity_poly.pdbx_seq_one_letter_code
_entity_poly.pdbx_strand_id
1 'polypeptide(L)'
;MTPDSDLLSLWLTLVILYLLEGFVFVPCGSIAFVWTRKDVLRPRFAPTWLRNDRGGIVFGTPWPWNMGVVIADGLRLGVGTAGVYRYRLEELDPHRPAPWEVDNTVVTLPEALGIDGRTVTLDGRPFVGCGSPAHAEWWRTQAVHWLKTPPEQRAHSFPVWMEQITDADKLRERLAQVARATLLMRILGSATTVVALAGLPLADFTVGLVEAWPWLLSAIYGIGWIGTGSFYIAHRKLWPTKKAERWTQVVLQLLVPIVTMRASELFARTALVGVHPLGIAVLNDPKAHRPPNQPRFIHHVVRDLLATRGVDTVINDTTSDPFYQAWKTRVFDLVGTDGMDLSTRQPFPEAESPTMTRYCPRCDAQFPATATLCSDCAGIVLVSMEANRLFSTPPPTQKEG
;
A
#
# COMPACT_ATOMS: atom_id res chain seq x y z
N MET A 1 25.29 33.11 25.67
CA MET A 1 25.36 31.82 26.38
C MET A 1 25.47 30.73 25.34
N THR A 2 26.52 29.91 25.39
CA THR A 2 26.55 28.67 24.61
C THR A 2 25.52 27.73 25.23
N PRO A 3 24.58 27.16 24.46
CA PRO A 3 23.64 26.18 25.00
C PRO A 3 24.43 25.02 25.60
N ASP A 4 24.02 24.57 26.79
CA ASP A 4 24.61 23.40 27.42
C ASP A 4 24.51 22.20 26.47
N SER A 5 25.61 21.44 26.34
CA SER A 5 25.69 20.26 25.47
C SER A 5 24.57 19.26 25.72
N ASP A 6 24.09 19.20 26.96
CA ASP A 6 23.05 18.28 27.42
C ASP A 6 21.69 18.68 26.83
N LEU A 7 21.42 19.99 26.77
CA LEU A 7 20.17 20.50 26.21
C LEU A 7 20.14 20.28 24.69
N LEU A 8 21.25 20.53 23.99
CA LEU A 8 21.37 20.24 22.56
C LEU A 8 21.12 18.75 22.26
N SER A 9 21.63 17.86 23.13
CA SER A 9 21.43 16.42 23.02
C SER A 9 19.96 16.03 23.21
N LEU A 10 19.25 16.67 24.14
CA LEU A 10 17.81 16.47 24.35
C LEU A 10 16.99 16.94 23.14
N TRP A 11 17.32 18.10 22.57
CA TRP A 11 16.69 18.61 21.34
C TRP A 11 16.87 17.66 20.17
N LEU A 12 18.10 17.22 19.95
CA LEU A 12 18.43 16.29 18.88
C LEU A 12 17.68 14.98 19.07
N THR A 13 17.59 14.49 20.31
CA THR A 13 16.81 13.28 20.65
C THR A 13 15.34 13.47 20.30
N LEU A 14 14.72 14.59 20.65
CA LEU A 14 13.32 14.88 20.32
C LEU A 14 13.09 14.93 18.79
N VAL A 15 13.99 15.57 18.05
CA VAL A 15 13.92 15.64 16.58
C VAL A 15 14.08 14.24 15.98
N ILE A 16 15.03 13.45 16.45
CA ILE A 16 15.25 12.07 15.98
C ILE A 16 14.00 11.24 16.27
N LEU A 17 13.45 11.27 17.47
CA LEU A 17 12.21 10.54 17.81
C LEU A 17 11.05 10.96 16.92
N TYR A 18 10.89 12.26 16.67
CA TYR A 18 9.88 12.79 15.76
C TYR A 18 10.03 12.28 14.33
N LEU A 19 11.27 12.21 13.82
CA LEU A 19 11.55 11.64 12.51
C LEU A 19 11.35 10.13 12.49
N LEU A 20 11.74 9.42 13.56
CA LEU A 20 11.56 7.98 13.71
C LEU A 20 10.09 7.58 13.65
N GLU A 21 9.20 8.34 14.28
CA GLU A 21 7.74 8.16 14.19
C GLU A 21 7.18 8.40 12.77
N GLY A 22 7.92 9.10 11.92
CA GLY A 22 7.58 9.29 10.51
C GLY A 22 7.89 8.08 9.61
N PHE A 23 8.63 7.09 10.11
CA PHE A 23 8.90 5.86 9.36
C PHE A 23 7.76 4.86 9.52
N VAL A 24 7.34 4.29 8.40
CA VAL A 24 6.26 3.31 8.35
C VAL A 24 6.79 2.04 7.70
N PHE A 25 6.68 0.93 8.42
CA PHE A 25 6.92 -0.37 7.82
C PHE A 25 5.74 -0.75 6.93
N VAL A 26 6.02 -0.94 5.64
CA VAL A 26 5.07 -1.37 4.61
C VAL A 26 5.30 -2.86 4.38
N PRO A 27 4.36 -3.74 4.77
CA PRO A 27 4.53 -5.17 4.54
C PRO A 27 4.61 -5.50 3.06
N CYS A 28 5.29 -6.60 2.76
CA CYS A 28 5.36 -7.14 1.42
C CYS A 28 3.94 -7.44 0.89
N GLY A 29 3.66 -7.10 -0.37
CA GLY A 29 2.31 -7.15 -0.95
C GLY A 29 1.40 -5.98 -0.55
N SER A 30 1.95 -4.88 -0.05
CA SER A 30 1.25 -3.62 0.19
C SER A 30 2.00 -2.46 -0.43
N ILE A 31 1.29 -1.35 -0.64
CA ILE A 31 1.89 -0.07 -1.06
C ILE A 31 1.56 1.02 -0.04
N ALA A 32 2.57 1.84 0.27
CA ALA A 32 2.36 3.12 0.92
C ALA A 32 1.97 4.18 -0.10
N PHE A 33 0.94 4.94 0.21
CA PHE A 33 0.57 6.15 -0.50
C PHE A 33 0.79 7.34 0.41
N VAL A 34 1.52 8.35 -0.07
CA VAL A 34 1.77 9.59 0.66
C VAL A 34 0.83 10.67 0.16
N TRP A 35 0.10 11.29 1.09
CA TRP A 35 -0.80 12.39 0.79
C TRP A 35 -0.02 13.67 0.45
N THR A 36 -0.32 14.29 -0.67
CA THR A 36 0.30 15.56 -1.08
C THR A 36 -0.67 16.74 -0.90
N ARG A 37 -0.17 17.98 -0.95
CA ARG A 37 -0.98 19.20 -0.74
C ARG A 37 -2.20 19.37 -1.65
N LYS A 38 -2.28 18.62 -2.77
CA LYS A 38 -3.37 18.69 -3.75
C LYS A 38 -4.41 17.58 -3.61
N ASP A 39 -4.49 16.95 -2.45
CA ASP A 39 -5.34 15.77 -2.23
C ASP A 39 -5.07 14.59 -3.18
N VAL A 40 -3.84 14.55 -3.69
CA VAL A 40 -3.32 13.45 -4.53
C VAL A 40 -2.51 12.52 -3.66
N LEU A 41 -2.83 11.23 -3.74
CA LEU A 41 -2.08 10.15 -3.11
C LEU A 41 -1.00 9.66 -4.08
N ARG A 42 0.26 9.68 -3.65
CA ARG A 42 1.37 9.21 -4.48
C ARG A 42 1.91 7.89 -3.96
N PRO A 43 2.03 6.84 -4.80
CA PRO A 43 2.66 5.60 -4.38
C PRO A 43 4.11 5.88 -3.99
N ARG A 44 4.55 5.24 -2.89
CA ARG A 44 5.91 5.27 -2.37
C ARG A 44 6.36 3.85 -2.10
N PHE A 45 7.55 3.55 -2.60
CA PHE A 45 8.22 2.28 -2.39
C PHE A 45 9.37 2.48 -1.41
N ALA A 46 9.66 1.45 -0.62
CA ALA A 46 10.84 1.47 0.24
C ALA A 46 12.09 1.46 -0.64
N PRO A 47 13.14 2.23 -0.30
CA PRO A 47 14.40 2.12 -1.01
C PRO A 47 14.98 0.70 -0.79
N THR A 48 15.74 0.21 -1.76
CA THR A 48 16.25 -1.17 -1.77
C THR A 48 17.04 -1.54 -0.51
N TRP A 49 17.74 -0.57 0.11
CA TRP A 49 18.53 -0.77 1.34
C TRP A 49 17.72 -0.74 2.64
N LEU A 50 16.44 -0.31 2.63
CA LEU A 50 15.52 -0.37 3.77
C LEU A 50 14.45 -1.45 3.60
N ARG A 51 14.76 -2.49 2.82
CA ARG A 51 13.82 -3.55 2.46
C ARG A 51 14.35 -4.92 2.88
N ASN A 52 13.42 -5.83 3.18
CA ASN A 52 13.67 -7.24 3.43
C ASN A 52 12.52 -8.10 2.84
N ASP A 53 12.56 -9.41 3.10
CA ASP A 53 11.54 -10.32 2.57
C ASP A 53 10.14 -10.07 3.13
N ARG A 54 10.03 -9.42 4.29
CA ARG A 54 8.75 -9.14 4.96
C ARG A 54 8.15 -7.80 4.56
N GLY A 55 8.90 -6.92 3.92
CA GLY A 55 8.46 -5.57 3.56
C GLY A 55 9.59 -4.57 3.50
N GLY A 56 9.29 -3.28 3.64
CA GLY A 56 10.31 -2.26 3.71
C GLY A 56 9.83 -1.01 4.43
N ILE A 57 10.77 -0.15 4.80
CA ILE A 57 10.46 1.08 5.52
C ILE A 57 10.30 2.23 4.52
N VAL A 58 9.16 2.91 4.59
CA VAL A 58 8.88 4.14 3.84
C VAL A 58 8.86 5.30 4.81
N PHE A 59 9.53 6.39 4.45
CA PHE A 59 9.43 7.63 5.19
C PHE A 59 8.20 8.42 4.75
N GLY A 60 7.32 8.73 5.70
CA GLY A 60 6.16 9.57 5.50
C GLY A 60 6.51 11.04 5.31
N THR A 61 5.52 11.92 5.42
CA THR A 61 5.79 13.35 5.40
C THR A 61 6.37 13.77 6.74
N PRO A 62 7.52 14.46 6.77
CA PRO A 62 8.07 14.98 8.02
C PRO A 62 7.18 16.07 8.63
N TRP A 63 6.26 16.65 7.85
CA TRP A 63 5.35 17.69 8.30
C TRP A 63 3.92 17.16 8.44
N PRO A 64 3.24 17.36 9.59
CA PRO A 64 1.95 16.74 9.90
C PRO A 64 0.76 17.47 9.27
N TRP A 65 1.02 18.55 8.52
CA TRP A 65 0.00 19.22 7.71
C TRP A 65 -0.54 18.30 6.61
N ASN A 66 0.24 17.34 6.13
CA ASN A 66 -0.26 16.35 5.19
C ASN A 66 -0.94 15.22 5.96
N MET A 67 -1.93 14.54 5.38
CA MET A 67 -2.62 13.41 6.03
C MET A 67 -1.72 12.19 6.31
N GLY A 68 -0.44 12.26 5.95
CA GLY A 68 0.56 11.23 6.24
C GLY A 68 0.60 10.12 5.20
N VAL A 69 0.90 8.92 5.69
CA VAL A 69 1.03 7.68 4.91
C VAL A 69 -0.22 6.83 5.09
N VAL A 70 -0.77 6.36 3.98
CA VAL A 70 -1.81 5.32 3.98
C VAL A 70 -1.21 4.05 3.40
N ILE A 71 -1.50 2.91 4.01
CA ILE A 71 -1.11 1.59 3.48
C ILE A 71 -2.36 0.97 2.86
N ALA A 72 -2.23 0.50 1.63
CA ALA A 72 -3.23 -0.33 0.99
C ALA A 72 -2.61 -1.68 0.65
N ASP A 73 -3.34 -2.75 0.97
CA ASP A 73 -2.90 -4.12 0.78
C ASP A 73 -3.39 -4.63 -0.58
N GLY A 74 -2.51 -5.27 -1.35
CA GLY A 74 -2.89 -5.99 -2.57
C GLY A 74 -3.64 -7.27 -2.28
N LEU A 75 -3.97 -8.04 -3.32
CA LEU A 75 -4.60 -9.34 -3.16
C LEU A 75 -3.65 -10.34 -2.48
N ARG A 76 -3.96 -10.70 -1.21
CA ARG A 76 -3.15 -11.63 -0.40
C ARG A 76 -3.68 -13.06 -0.36
N LEU A 77 -4.93 -13.25 -0.76
CA LEU A 77 -5.62 -14.53 -0.78
C LEU A 77 -6.14 -14.77 -2.19
N GLY A 78 -5.98 -16.00 -2.66
CA GLY A 78 -6.65 -16.53 -3.84
C GLY A 78 -7.81 -17.40 -3.42
N VAL A 79 -8.77 -17.58 -4.33
CA VAL A 79 -9.97 -18.38 -4.05
C VAL A 79 -10.27 -19.27 -5.24
N GLY A 80 -10.21 -20.57 -5.00
CA GLY A 80 -10.44 -21.59 -6.01
C GLY A 80 -11.73 -22.34 -5.72
N THR A 81 -11.98 -23.40 -6.50
CA THR A 81 -13.11 -24.31 -6.29
C THR A 81 -12.98 -25.05 -4.95
N ALA A 82 -11.76 -25.49 -4.60
CA ALA A 82 -11.49 -26.27 -3.40
C ALA A 82 -11.51 -25.46 -2.10
N GLY A 83 -11.26 -24.14 -2.15
CA GLY A 83 -11.17 -23.33 -0.94
C GLY A 83 -10.41 -22.02 -1.14
N VAL A 84 -9.97 -21.45 -0.03
CA VAL A 84 -9.14 -20.23 0.01
C VAL A 84 -7.69 -20.65 0.19
N TYR A 85 -6.78 -20.06 -0.57
CA TYR A 85 -5.36 -20.38 -0.50
C TYR A 85 -4.53 -19.10 -0.36
N ARG A 86 -3.37 -19.23 0.29
CA ARG A 86 -2.42 -18.12 0.41
C ARG A 86 -1.77 -17.95 -0.95
N TYR A 87 -2.20 -16.92 -1.65
CA TYR A 87 -1.74 -16.66 -2.99
C TYR A 87 -1.70 -15.19 -3.27
N ARG A 88 -0.55 -14.78 -3.80
CA ARG A 88 -0.32 -13.42 -4.21
C ARG A 88 -0.24 -13.39 -5.72
N LEU A 89 -1.28 -12.83 -6.32
CA LEU A 89 -1.40 -12.63 -7.77
C LEU A 89 -0.37 -11.63 -8.30
N GLU A 90 -0.16 -10.55 -7.55
CA GLU A 90 0.61 -9.40 -7.99
C GLU A 90 1.73 -9.07 -7.00
N GLU A 91 2.90 -8.72 -7.51
CA GLU A 91 3.85 -7.94 -6.74
C GLU A 91 3.55 -6.47 -6.99
N LEU A 92 3.38 -5.75 -5.89
CA LEU A 92 3.00 -4.35 -5.96
C LEU A 92 4.23 -3.43 -6.00
N ASP A 93 5.38 -3.88 -5.48
CA ASP A 93 6.63 -3.14 -5.54
C ASP A 93 7.39 -3.46 -6.85
N PRO A 94 7.46 -2.53 -7.82
CA PRO A 94 8.11 -2.75 -9.11
C PRO A 94 9.64 -2.97 -8.97
N HIS A 95 10.22 -2.66 -7.82
CA HIS A 95 11.64 -2.88 -7.55
C HIS A 95 11.91 -4.24 -6.90
N ARG A 96 10.88 -5.05 -6.68
CA ARG A 96 11.01 -6.33 -5.98
C ARG A 96 10.78 -7.47 -6.96
N PRO A 97 11.67 -8.48 -7.02
CA PRO A 97 11.29 -9.75 -7.61
C PRO A 97 10.13 -10.31 -6.79
N ALA A 98 9.03 -10.59 -7.45
CA ALA A 98 7.82 -11.03 -6.80
C ALA A 98 8.12 -12.27 -5.93
N PRO A 99 8.00 -12.20 -4.59
CA PRO A 99 8.43 -13.28 -3.72
C PRO A 99 7.61 -14.53 -4.02
N TRP A 100 8.30 -15.65 -3.88
CA TRP A 100 7.76 -16.99 -3.98
C TRP A 100 7.14 -17.34 -2.62
N GLU A 101 5.90 -16.93 -2.39
CA GLU A 101 5.10 -17.51 -1.31
C GLU A 101 3.85 -18.10 -1.95
N VAL A 102 4.06 -19.23 -2.63
CA VAL A 102 2.95 -20.11 -3.00
C VAL A 102 2.93 -21.18 -1.93
N ASP A 103 2.07 -20.97 -0.94
CA ASP A 103 1.77 -22.00 0.03
C ASP A 103 0.55 -22.76 -0.51
N ASN A 104 0.75 -24.05 -0.81
CA ASN A 104 -0.29 -24.93 -1.33
C ASN A 104 -1.34 -25.31 -0.28
N THR A 105 -1.27 -24.70 0.92
CA THR A 105 -2.25 -24.89 1.96
C THR A 105 -3.60 -24.32 1.54
N VAL A 106 -4.53 -25.23 1.22
CA VAL A 106 -5.93 -24.93 0.93
C VAL A 106 -6.71 -24.94 2.23
N VAL A 107 -7.32 -23.81 2.55
CA VAL A 107 -8.26 -23.67 3.67
C VAL A 107 -9.64 -24.04 3.17
N THR A 108 -10.25 -25.03 3.83
CA THR A 108 -11.60 -25.51 3.51
C THR A 108 -12.61 -25.19 4.61
N LEU A 109 -12.14 -25.03 5.86
CA LEU A 109 -12.98 -24.82 7.04
C LEU A 109 -12.88 -23.37 7.55
N PRO A 110 -14.00 -22.64 7.64
CA PRO A 110 -14.01 -21.27 8.19
C PRO A 110 -13.50 -21.16 9.62
N GLU A 111 -13.72 -22.19 10.45
CA GLU A 111 -13.38 -22.20 11.88
C GLU A 111 -11.88 -22.21 12.12
N ALA A 112 -11.10 -22.68 11.15
CA ALA A 112 -9.65 -22.72 11.21
C ALA A 112 -9.03 -21.31 11.13
N LEU A 113 -9.78 -20.30 10.65
CA LEU A 113 -9.28 -18.94 10.46
C LEU A 113 -9.40 -18.07 11.72
N GLY A 114 -8.24 -17.71 12.28
CA GLY A 114 -8.08 -16.79 13.41
C GLY A 114 -7.40 -15.48 13.03
N ILE A 115 -7.24 -14.60 14.02
CA ILE A 115 -6.45 -13.37 13.91
C ILE A 115 -5.52 -13.28 15.11
N ASP A 116 -4.25 -13.02 14.83
CA ASP A 116 -3.25 -12.64 15.83
C ASP A 116 -2.60 -11.32 15.40
N GLY A 117 -3.02 -10.22 16.02
CA GLY A 117 -2.54 -8.88 15.72
C GLY A 117 -2.76 -8.49 14.24
N ARG A 118 -1.68 -8.49 13.44
CA ARG A 118 -1.70 -8.14 12.01
C ARG A 118 -1.71 -9.36 11.09
N THR A 119 -1.88 -10.55 11.63
CA THR A 119 -1.74 -11.80 10.89
C THR A 119 -3.05 -12.58 10.97
N VAL A 120 -3.56 -13.00 9.81
CA VAL A 120 -4.59 -14.04 9.73
C VAL A 120 -3.89 -15.37 10.01
N THR A 121 -4.44 -16.16 10.93
CA THR A 121 -3.89 -17.46 11.32
C THR A 121 -4.76 -18.60 10.79
N LEU A 122 -4.16 -19.76 10.53
CA LEU A 122 -4.81 -21.01 10.18
C LEU A 122 -4.43 -22.06 11.24
N ASP A 123 -5.41 -22.53 12.01
CA ASP A 123 -5.20 -23.45 13.13
C ASP A 123 -4.10 -22.95 14.11
N GLY A 124 -4.13 -21.65 14.40
CA GLY A 124 -3.16 -20.97 15.26
C GLY A 124 -1.80 -20.70 14.62
N ARG A 125 -1.54 -21.16 13.38
CA ARG A 125 -0.29 -20.90 12.66
C ARG A 125 -0.41 -19.63 11.79
N PRO A 126 0.67 -18.84 11.60
CA PRO A 126 0.65 -17.70 10.69
C PRO A 126 0.28 -18.12 9.26
N PHE A 127 -0.79 -17.54 8.71
CA PHE A 127 -1.25 -17.81 7.34
C PHE A 127 -0.97 -16.62 6.43
N VAL A 128 -1.54 -15.44 6.72
CA VAL A 128 -1.33 -14.23 5.92
C VAL A 128 -1.03 -13.02 6.82
N GLY A 129 0.15 -12.43 6.68
CA GLY A 129 0.46 -11.13 7.28
C GLY A 129 -0.29 -10.00 6.57
N CYS A 130 -0.64 -8.92 7.26
CA CYS A 130 -1.35 -7.75 6.72
C CYS A 130 -0.73 -6.42 7.17
N GLY A 131 -1.11 -5.32 6.53
CA GLY A 131 -0.70 -3.95 6.87
C GLY A 131 -1.05 -3.52 8.29
N SER A 132 -2.20 -3.97 8.77
CA SER A 132 -2.74 -3.60 10.09
C SER A 132 -3.71 -4.67 10.61
N PRO A 133 -4.08 -4.63 11.91
CA PRO A 133 -5.10 -5.54 12.46
C PRO A 133 -6.45 -5.42 11.76
N ALA A 134 -6.79 -4.20 11.31
CA ALA A 134 -8.01 -3.97 10.56
C ALA A 134 -8.01 -4.66 9.19
N HIS A 135 -6.85 -4.73 8.52
CA HIS A 135 -6.72 -5.48 7.27
C HIS A 135 -6.79 -6.99 7.52
N ALA A 136 -6.20 -7.49 8.60
CA ALA A 136 -6.30 -8.91 8.96
C ALA A 136 -7.76 -9.33 9.23
N GLU A 137 -8.51 -8.50 9.98
CA GLU A 137 -9.95 -8.74 10.21
C GLU A 137 -10.76 -8.71 8.91
N TRP A 138 -10.48 -7.75 8.03
CA TRP A 138 -11.15 -7.66 6.74
C TRP A 138 -10.88 -8.90 5.87
N TRP A 139 -9.62 -9.32 5.77
CA TRP A 139 -9.24 -10.52 5.01
C TRP A 139 -9.85 -11.79 5.60
N ARG A 140 -9.85 -11.96 6.93
CA ARG A 140 -10.52 -13.09 7.58
C ARG A 140 -12.02 -13.08 7.28
N THR A 141 -12.68 -11.94 7.42
CA THR A 141 -14.12 -11.81 7.15
C THR A 141 -14.43 -12.19 5.70
N GLN A 142 -13.64 -11.70 4.75
CA GLN A 142 -13.81 -12.01 3.33
C GLN A 142 -13.55 -13.50 3.03
N ALA A 143 -12.51 -14.08 3.61
CA ALA A 143 -12.19 -15.50 3.47
C ALA A 143 -13.31 -16.39 4.03
N VAL A 144 -13.80 -16.09 5.24
CA VAL A 144 -14.95 -16.79 5.85
C VAL A 144 -16.20 -16.67 4.98
N HIS A 145 -16.46 -15.49 4.41
CA HIS A 145 -17.57 -15.30 3.49
C HIS A 145 -17.42 -16.22 2.27
N TRP A 146 -16.27 -16.22 1.60
CA TRP A 146 -16.05 -17.09 0.45
C TRP A 146 -16.16 -18.57 0.78
N LEU A 147 -15.61 -19.02 1.91
CA LEU A 147 -15.70 -20.43 2.34
C LEU A 147 -17.15 -20.87 2.60
N LYS A 148 -18.02 -19.96 3.06
CA LYS A 148 -19.44 -20.23 3.29
C LYS A 148 -20.28 -20.15 2.00
N THR A 149 -19.82 -19.41 1.00
CA THR A 149 -20.51 -19.27 -0.29
C THR A 149 -20.26 -20.52 -1.15
N PRO A 150 -21.33 -21.17 -1.69
CA PRO A 150 -21.19 -22.30 -2.60
C PRO A 150 -20.29 -21.97 -3.80
N PRO A 151 -19.47 -22.91 -4.31
CA PRO A 151 -18.50 -22.63 -5.38
C PRO A 151 -19.09 -21.93 -6.62
N GLU A 152 -20.28 -22.32 -7.05
CA GLU A 152 -20.96 -21.71 -8.20
C GLU A 152 -21.33 -20.25 -7.92
N GLN A 153 -21.94 -19.95 -6.78
CA GLN A 153 -22.30 -18.59 -6.38
C GLN A 153 -21.06 -17.72 -6.13
N ARG A 154 -19.98 -18.35 -5.66
CA ARG A 154 -18.72 -17.70 -5.36
C ARG A 154 -18.10 -17.11 -6.63
N ALA A 155 -18.06 -17.87 -7.73
CA ALA A 155 -17.55 -17.40 -9.02
C ALA A 155 -18.31 -16.16 -9.52
N HIS A 156 -19.63 -16.12 -9.36
CA HIS A 156 -20.47 -14.98 -9.73
C HIS A 156 -20.24 -13.75 -8.83
N SER A 157 -19.77 -13.94 -7.60
CA SER A 157 -19.51 -12.84 -6.67
C SER A 157 -18.19 -12.10 -6.94
N PHE A 158 -17.24 -12.73 -7.63
CA PHE A 158 -15.90 -12.16 -7.80
C PHE A 158 -15.89 -10.84 -8.60
N PRO A 159 -16.56 -10.71 -9.76
CA PRO A 159 -16.56 -9.44 -10.49
C PRO A 159 -17.10 -8.28 -9.67
N VAL A 160 -18.20 -8.51 -8.93
CA VAL A 160 -18.82 -7.52 -8.04
C VAL A 160 -17.85 -7.12 -6.92
N TRP A 161 -17.16 -8.09 -6.34
CA TRP A 161 -16.16 -7.82 -5.30
C TRP A 161 -14.95 -7.04 -5.84
N MET A 162 -14.42 -7.42 -7.02
CA MET A 162 -13.31 -6.73 -7.67
C MET A 162 -13.66 -5.27 -7.99
N GLU A 163 -14.90 -5.03 -8.44
CA GLU A 163 -15.44 -3.68 -8.62
C GLU A 163 -15.47 -2.92 -7.30
N GLN A 164 -15.99 -3.51 -6.23
CA GLN A 164 -16.09 -2.87 -4.91
C GLN A 164 -14.72 -2.44 -4.34
N ILE A 165 -13.70 -3.30 -4.44
CA ILE A 165 -12.36 -2.98 -3.90
C ILE A 165 -11.59 -1.97 -4.77
N THR A 166 -12.07 -1.67 -5.98
CA THR A 166 -11.46 -0.71 -6.93
C THR A 166 -12.38 0.43 -7.34
N ASP A 167 -13.53 0.60 -6.68
CA ASP A 167 -14.52 1.62 -7.02
C ASP A 167 -13.95 3.03 -6.77
N ALA A 168 -13.64 3.73 -7.86
CA ALA A 168 -12.99 5.03 -7.82
C ALA A 168 -13.86 6.11 -7.17
N ASP A 169 -15.18 6.04 -7.34
CA ASP A 169 -16.10 7.06 -6.82
C ASP A 169 -16.32 6.87 -5.32
N LYS A 170 -16.57 5.64 -4.86
CA LYS A 170 -16.61 5.32 -3.42
C LYS A 170 -15.29 5.63 -2.75
N LEU A 171 -14.16 5.34 -3.42
CA LEU A 171 -12.85 5.68 -2.90
C LEU A 171 -12.67 7.19 -2.77
N ARG A 172 -13.04 7.98 -3.79
CA ARG A 172 -12.98 9.45 -3.74
C ARG A 172 -13.82 10.00 -2.59
N GLU A 173 -15.04 9.48 -2.41
CA GLU A 173 -15.90 9.89 -1.31
C GLU A 173 -15.28 9.56 0.04
N ARG A 174 -14.78 8.33 0.22
CA ARG A 174 -14.13 7.86 1.45
C ARG A 174 -12.91 8.71 1.79
N LEU A 175 -12.07 9.02 0.80
CA LEU A 175 -10.91 9.89 0.94
C LEU A 175 -11.32 11.32 1.32
N ALA A 176 -12.37 11.88 0.70
CA ALA A 176 -12.88 13.20 1.05
C ALA A 176 -13.50 13.25 2.46
N GLN A 177 -14.15 12.18 2.91
CA GLN A 177 -14.65 12.05 4.28
C GLN A 177 -13.49 12.04 5.28
N VAL A 178 -12.42 11.29 5.01
CA VAL A 178 -11.22 11.21 5.86
C VAL A 178 -10.46 12.53 5.87
N ALA A 179 -10.34 13.20 4.72
CA ALA A 179 -9.74 14.54 4.62
C ALA A 179 -10.44 15.57 5.50
N ARG A 180 -11.78 15.60 5.44
CA ARG A 180 -12.59 16.49 6.27
C ARG A 180 -12.49 16.13 7.76
N ALA A 181 -12.57 14.84 8.08
CA ALA A 181 -12.53 14.35 9.46
C ALA A 181 -11.18 14.65 10.15
N THR A 182 -10.08 14.65 9.40
CA THR A 182 -8.73 14.86 9.96
C THR A 182 -8.24 16.31 9.86
N LEU A 183 -8.99 17.23 9.23
CA LEU A 183 -8.53 18.62 9.02
C LEU A 183 -8.07 19.28 10.33
N LEU A 184 -8.90 19.22 11.37
CA LEU A 184 -8.57 19.79 12.66
C LEU A 184 -7.36 19.08 13.31
N MET A 185 -7.27 17.75 13.19
CA MET A 185 -6.13 16.98 13.71
C MET A 185 -4.82 17.39 13.02
N ARG A 186 -4.84 17.68 11.72
CA ARG A 186 -3.66 18.12 10.96
C ARG A 186 -3.19 19.50 11.40
N ILE A 187 -4.13 20.42 11.64
CA ILE A 187 -3.84 21.76 12.15
C ILE A 187 -3.23 21.66 13.55
N LEU A 188 -3.89 20.95 14.46
CA LEU A 188 -3.44 20.80 15.84
C LEU A 188 -2.12 20.02 15.94
N GLY A 189 -1.95 18.94 15.19
CA GLY A 189 -0.70 18.18 15.15
C GLY A 189 0.48 19.02 14.62
N SER A 190 0.21 19.89 13.63
CA SER A 190 1.17 20.89 13.13
C SER A 190 1.51 21.93 14.19
N ALA A 191 0.50 22.46 14.90
CA ALA A 191 0.71 23.39 15.99
C ALA A 191 1.52 22.76 17.13
N THR A 192 1.19 21.55 17.58
CA THR A 192 1.95 20.82 18.60
C THR A 192 3.40 20.58 18.16
N THR A 193 3.62 20.23 16.89
CA THR A 193 4.97 20.03 16.34
C THR A 193 5.78 21.33 16.34
N VAL A 194 5.18 22.46 15.93
CA VAL A 194 5.84 23.77 15.96
C VAL A 194 6.18 24.18 17.39
N VAL A 195 5.23 24.03 18.33
CA VAL A 195 5.48 24.36 19.75
C VAL A 195 6.61 23.50 20.30
N ALA A 196 6.59 22.19 20.06
CA ALA A 196 7.57 21.27 20.61
C ALA A 196 8.97 21.35 19.96
N LEU A 197 9.05 21.56 18.64
CA LEU A 197 10.34 21.53 17.93
C LEU A 197 10.94 22.92 17.71
N ALA A 198 10.14 23.97 17.65
CA ALA A 198 10.63 25.34 17.42
C ALA A 198 10.39 26.25 18.63
N GLY A 199 9.20 26.19 19.24
CA GLY A 199 8.88 27.01 20.42
C GLY A 199 9.77 26.70 21.62
N LEU A 200 10.13 25.42 21.76
CA LEU A 200 10.83 24.87 22.91
C LEU A 200 12.33 25.29 22.89
N PRO A 201 13.09 25.21 21.76
CA PRO A 201 14.41 25.86 21.65
C PRO A 201 14.35 27.39 21.73
N LEU A 202 13.36 28.02 21.10
CA LEU A 202 13.23 29.48 21.10
C LEU A 202 13.03 30.03 22.51
N ALA A 203 12.22 29.36 23.32
CA ALA A 203 11.98 29.73 24.71
C ALA A 203 13.25 29.65 25.56
N ASP A 204 14.06 28.60 25.35
CA ASP A 204 15.34 28.44 26.01
C ASP A 204 16.29 29.61 25.68
N PHE A 205 16.39 30.01 24.41
CA PHE A 205 17.25 31.12 23.99
C PHE A 205 16.78 32.50 24.45
N THR A 206 15.49 32.68 24.74
CA THR A 206 14.92 34.02 24.97
C THR A 206 14.59 34.30 26.43
N VAL A 207 13.90 33.39 27.10
CA VAL A 207 13.38 33.59 28.46
C VAL A 207 14.03 32.62 29.45
N GLY A 208 14.53 31.49 28.97
CA GLY A 208 15.00 30.37 29.79
C GLY A 208 13.96 29.26 29.86
N LEU A 209 14.42 28.01 29.80
CA LEU A 209 13.52 26.85 29.79
C LEU A 209 12.77 26.68 31.11
N VAL A 210 13.38 27.06 32.25
CA VAL A 210 12.79 26.94 33.59
C VAL A 210 11.59 27.88 33.78
N GLU A 211 11.63 29.05 33.17
CA GLU A 211 10.55 30.02 33.21
C GLU A 211 9.44 29.67 32.20
N ALA A 212 9.81 29.10 31.05
CA ALA A 212 8.89 28.82 29.96
C ALA A 212 8.18 27.46 30.04
N TRP A 213 8.73 26.46 30.74
CA TRP A 213 8.18 25.09 30.69
C TRP A 213 6.71 24.95 31.12
N PRO A 214 6.15 25.69 32.12
CA PRO A 214 4.75 25.52 32.50
C PRO A 214 3.81 25.93 31.36
N TRP A 215 4.18 27.00 30.64
CA TRP A 215 3.44 27.51 29.50
C TRP A 215 3.56 26.58 28.30
N LEU A 216 4.76 26.08 28.02
CA LEU A 216 4.99 25.14 26.91
C LEU A 216 4.28 23.80 27.13
N LEU A 217 4.36 23.23 28.33
CA LEU A 217 3.61 22.02 28.66
C LEU A 217 2.10 22.25 28.57
N SER A 218 1.60 23.36 29.12
CA SER A 218 0.18 23.73 29.03
C SER A 218 -0.27 23.87 27.58
N ALA A 219 0.55 24.46 26.71
CA ALA A 219 0.26 24.57 25.29
C ALA A 219 0.27 23.21 24.59
N ILE A 220 1.30 22.38 24.80
CA ILE A 220 1.42 21.04 24.19
C ILE A 220 0.24 20.16 24.60
N TYR A 221 -0.06 20.07 25.89
CA TYR A 221 -1.16 19.26 26.38
C TYR A 221 -2.52 19.88 26.05
N GLY A 222 -2.70 21.19 26.15
CA GLY A 222 -3.95 21.85 25.77
C GLY A 222 -4.31 21.60 24.31
N ILE A 223 -3.37 21.81 23.38
CA ILE A 223 -3.54 21.48 21.96
C ILE A 223 -3.76 19.97 21.79
N GLY A 224 -2.99 19.15 22.52
CA GLY A 224 -3.07 17.70 22.45
C GLY A 224 -4.42 17.13 22.89
N TRP A 225 -5.05 17.70 23.91
CA TRP A 225 -6.36 17.29 24.41
C TRP A 225 -7.47 17.63 23.41
N ILE A 226 -7.40 18.82 22.80
CA ILE A 226 -8.32 19.19 21.72
C ILE A 226 -8.13 18.25 20.51
N GLY A 227 -6.87 17.94 20.17
CA GLY A 227 -6.51 17.00 19.10
C GLY A 227 -7.08 15.60 19.35
N THR A 228 -6.92 15.10 20.57
CA THR A 228 -7.44 13.80 21.01
C THR A 228 -8.96 13.77 20.99
N GLY A 229 -9.63 14.83 21.46
CA GLY A 229 -11.08 14.96 21.39
C GLY A 229 -11.59 14.93 19.95
N SER A 230 -10.92 15.65 19.05
CA SER A 230 -11.19 15.63 17.61
C SER A 230 -11.03 14.22 17.02
N PHE A 231 -9.94 13.52 17.36
CA PHE A 231 -9.71 12.12 16.98
C PHE A 231 -10.86 11.22 17.44
N TYR A 232 -11.24 11.30 18.71
CA TYR A 232 -12.31 10.49 19.29
C TYR A 232 -13.65 10.70 18.56
N ILE A 233 -14.04 11.95 18.30
CA ILE A 233 -15.28 12.30 17.61
C ILE A 233 -15.27 11.76 16.17
N ALA A 234 -14.20 12.02 15.43
CA ALA A 234 -14.06 11.56 14.05
C ALA A 234 -14.06 10.02 13.97
N HIS A 235 -13.34 9.35 14.86
CA HIS A 235 -13.23 7.89 14.86
C HIS A 235 -14.54 7.23 15.28
N ARG A 236 -15.27 7.83 16.23
CA ARG A 236 -16.61 7.38 16.60
C ARG A 236 -17.59 7.50 15.44
N LYS A 237 -17.48 8.56 14.64
CA LYS A 237 -18.35 8.81 13.49
C LYS A 237 -18.09 7.83 12.34
N LEU A 238 -16.82 7.62 11.95
CA LEU A 238 -16.48 6.75 10.82
C LEU A 238 -16.45 5.26 11.18
N TRP A 239 -16.07 4.91 12.42
CA TRP A 239 -15.95 3.52 12.88
C TRP A 239 -16.61 3.31 14.25
N PRO A 240 -17.96 3.31 14.32
CA PRO A 240 -18.69 3.19 15.58
C PRO A 240 -18.43 1.84 16.29
N THR A 241 -18.21 0.76 15.54
CA THR A 241 -18.00 -0.61 16.04
C THR A 241 -16.62 -0.83 16.69
N LYS A 242 -15.62 -0.02 16.34
CA LYS A 242 -14.22 -0.16 16.78
C LYS A 242 -13.93 0.58 18.10
N LYS A 243 -14.60 0.18 19.19
CA LYS A 243 -14.49 0.87 20.49
C LYS A 243 -13.12 0.69 21.16
N ALA A 244 -12.58 -0.52 21.17
CA ALA A 244 -11.30 -0.83 21.82
C ALA A 244 -10.14 -0.06 21.18
N GLU A 245 -9.99 -0.16 19.86
CA GLU A 245 -8.98 0.56 19.07
C GLU A 245 -9.03 2.08 19.36
N ARG A 246 -10.23 2.66 19.40
CA ARG A 246 -10.42 4.08 19.71
C ARG A 246 -9.87 4.46 21.08
N TRP A 247 -10.19 3.71 22.12
CA TRP A 247 -9.74 4.00 23.48
C TRP A 247 -8.23 3.82 23.64
N THR A 248 -7.67 2.76 23.05
CA THR A 248 -6.21 2.58 23.03
C THR A 248 -5.51 3.79 22.41
N GLN A 249 -5.99 4.29 21.27
CA GLN A 249 -5.40 5.46 20.61
C GLN A 249 -5.61 6.75 21.39
N VAL A 250 -6.76 6.94 22.05
CA VAL A 250 -7.02 8.09 22.92
C VAL A 250 -6.04 8.11 24.10
N VAL A 251 -5.85 6.98 24.77
CA VAL A 251 -4.92 6.88 25.91
C VAL A 251 -3.49 7.16 25.45
N LEU A 252 -3.06 6.60 24.31
CA LEU A 252 -1.73 6.85 23.75
C LEU A 252 -1.52 8.33 23.38
N GLN A 253 -2.52 8.99 22.78
CA GLN A 253 -2.45 10.41 22.43
C GLN A 253 -2.39 11.32 23.67
N LEU A 254 -3.11 10.98 24.74
CA LEU A 254 -3.07 11.74 25.99
C LEU A 254 -1.73 11.61 26.72
N LEU A 255 -1.13 10.42 26.72
CA LEU A 255 0.09 10.13 27.45
C LEU A 255 1.36 10.47 26.65
N VAL A 256 1.30 10.42 25.32
CA VAL A 256 2.48 10.54 24.46
C VAL A 256 2.23 11.62 23.39
N PRO A 257 2.67 12.87 23.63
CA PRO A 257 2.40 14.00 22.73
C PRO A 257 2.82 13.78 21.27
N ILE A 258 3.88 12.98 21.04
CA ILE A 258 4.35 12.64 19.69
C ILE A 258 3.30 11.86 18.87
N VAL A 259 2.49 11.03 19.54
CA VAL A 259 1.37 10.30 18.92
C VAL A 259 0.30 11.29 18.48
N THR A 260 0.05 12.33 19.27
CA THR A 260 -0.92 13.38 18.94
C THR A 260 -0.48 14.24 17.77
N MET A 261 0.82 14.53 17.64
CA MET A 261 1.38 15.18 16.45
C MET A 261 1.09 14.39 15.16
N ARG A 262 0.94 13.07 15.28
CA ARG A 262 0.74 12.10 14.18
C ARG A 262 -0.68 11.53 14.12
N ALA A 263 -1.64 12.08 14.88
CA ALA A 263 -2.98 11.51 15.01
C ALA A 263 -3.71 11.38 13.66
N SER A 264 -3.53 12.32 12.75
CA SER A 264 -4.11 12.29 11.40
C SER A 264 -3.61 11.10 10.57
N GLU A 265 -2.32 10.77 10.69
CA GLU A 265 -1.71 9.64 10.00
C GLU A 265 -2.24 8.31 10.54
N LEU A 266 -2.28 8.17 11.88
CA LEU A 266 -2.84 6.98 12.53
C LEU A 266 -4.30 6.76 12.12
N PHE A 267 -5.08 7.83 12.03
CA PHE A 267 -6.46 7.80 11.55
C PHE A 267 -6.58 7.37 10.08
N ALA A 268 -5.66 7.84 9.23
CA ALA A 268 -5.69 7.53 7.80
C ALA A 268 -5.31 6.06 7.50
N ARG A 269 -4.53 5.39 8.36
CA ARG A 269 -4.13 3.98 8.16
C ARG A 269 -5.30 2.99 8.11
N THR A 270 -6.43 3.29 8.75
CA THR A 270 -7.65 2.46 8.68
C THR A 270 -8.62 2.90 7.58
N ALA A 271 -8.34 4.04 6.94
CA ALA A 271 -9.23 4.64 5.95
C ALA A 271 -9.37 3.80 4.69
N LEU A 272 -8.34 3.04 4.29
CA LEU A 272 -8.33 2.31 3.01
C LEU A 272 -8.37 0.79 3.19
N VAL A 273 -8.82 0.31 4.35
CA VAL A 273 -9.07 -1.11 4.57
C VAL A 273 -10.08 -1.62 3.53
N GLY A 274 -9.70 -2.68 2.82
CA GLY A 274 -10.47 -3.31 1.76
C GLY A 274 -10.42 -2.59 0.41
N VAL A 275 -9.52 -1.61 0.24
CA VAL A 275 -9.31 -0.93 -1.04
C VAL A 275 -8.02 -1.47 -1.66
N HIS A 276 -8.12 -1.86 -2.93
CA HIS A 276 -6.98 -2.31 -3.70
C HIS A 276 -6.09 -1.11 -4.14
N PRO A 277 -4.75 -1.19 -4.02
CA PRO A 277 -3.82 -0.15 -4.46
C PRO A 277 -4.03 0.35 -5.89
N LEU A 278 -4.45 -0.51 -6.80
CA LEU A 278 -4.77 -0.14 -8.18
C LEU A 278 -5.90 0.89 -8.26
N GLY A 279 -6.97 0.74 -7.45
CA GLY A 279 -8.07 1.72 -7.43
C GLY A 279 -7.59 3.11 -7.01
N ILE A 280 -6.65 3.17 -6.05
CA ILE A 280 -6.00 4.42 -5.63
C ILE A 280 -5.14 4.98 -6.77
N ALA A 281 -4.35 4.13 -7.44
CA ALA A 281 -3.53 4.57 -8.54
C ALA A 281 -4.35 5.10 -9.72
N VAL A 282 -5.48 4.48 -10.07
CA VAL A 282 -6.34 4.95 -11.17
C VAL A 282 -7.03 6.26 -10.79
N LEU A 283 -7.49 6.41 -9.55
CA LEU A 283 -8.10 7.66 -9.07
C LEU A 283 -7.18 8.88 -9.22
N ASN A 284 -5.87 8.69 -9.08
CA ASN A 284 -4.87 9.76 -9.19
C ASN A 284 -4.41 10.03 -10.63
N ASP A 285 -4.98 9.42 -11.67
CA ASP A 285 -4.63 9.65 -13.10
C ASP A 285 -5.65 10.59 -13.80
N PRO A 286 -5.71 11.89 -13.48
CA PRO A 286 -6.33 12.82 -14.40
C PRO A 286 -5.43 12.89 -15.64
N LYS A 287 -5.99 12.55 -16.81
CA LYS A 287 -5.37 12.50 -18.15
C LYS A 287 -4.43 13.69 -18.52
N ALA A 288 -4.35 14.75 -17.72
CA ALA A 288 -3.52 15.93 -17.90
C ALA A 288 -2.23 15.99 -17.05
N HIS A 289 -2.04 15.19 -15.99
CA HIS A 289 -0.89 15.35 -15.07
C HIS A 289 -0.41 14.04 -14.44
N ARG A 290 0.08 13.09 -15.27
CA ARG A 290 0.69 11.85 -14.77
C ARG A 290 1.99 12.17 -14.00
N PRO A 291 2.07 11.90 -12.69
CA PRO A 291 3.37 11.90 -12.02
C PRO A 291 4.23 10.74 -12.57
N PRO A 292 5.55 10.91 -12.68
CA PRO A 292 6.43 10.01 -13.45
C PRO A 292 6.44 8.55 -12.98
N ASN A 293 6.09 8.27 -11.72
CA ASN A 293 6.18 6.92 -11.13
C ASN A 293 4.87 6.12 -11.17
N GLN A 294 3.73 6.77 -11.43
CA GLN A 294 2.42 6.12 -11.41
C GLN A 294 2.16 5.23 -12.64
N PRO A 295 2.61 5.59 -13.86
CA PRO A 295 2.58 4.67 -14.99
C PRO A 295 3.31 3.38 -14.70
N ARG A 296 4.47 3.44 -14.01
CA ARG A 296 5.28 2.24 -13.70
C ARG A 296 4.55 1.24 -12.79
N PHE A 297 3.79 1.73 -11.81
CA PHE A 297 3.03 0.85 -10.92
C PHE A 297 1.89 0.13 -11.64
N ILE A 298 1.01 0.87 -12.33
CA ILE A 298 -0.13 0.30 -13.08
C ILE A 298 0.38 -0.71 -14.11
N HIS A 299 1.45 -0.32 -14.80
CA HIS A 299 2.12 -1.16 -15.77
C HIS A 299 2.66 -2.46 -15.18
N HIS A 300 3.29 -2.39 -14.01
CA HIS A 300 3.80 -3.56 -13.32
C HIS A 300 2.69 -4.53 -12.95
N VAL A 301 1.57 -4.04 -12.40
CA VAL A 301 0.39 -4.86 -12.09
C VAL A 301 -0.14 -5.56 -13.34
N VAL A 302 -0.27 -4.85 -14.45
CA VAL A 302 -0.76 -5.44 -15.70
C VAL A 302 0.19 -6.49 -16.25
N ARG A 303 1.51 -6.28 -16.16
CA ARG A 303 2.50 -7.27 -16.58
C ARG A 303 2.44 -8.53 -15.73
N ASP A 304 2.30 -8.38 -14.43
CA ASP A 304 2.13 -9.50 -13.50
C ASP A 304 0.90 -10.36 -13.87
N LEU A 305 -0.18 -9.74 -14.34
CA LEU A 305 -1.39 -10.43 -14.83
C LEU A 305 -1.31 -10.93 -16.28
N LEU A 306 -0.31 -10.53 -17.05
CA LEU A 306 -0.08 -11.08 -18.39
C LEU A 306 0.90 -12.25 -18.36
N ALA A 307 1.87 -12.20 -17.45
CA ALA A 307 2.92 -13.18 -17.29
C ALA A 307 2.70 -14.02 -16.02
N THR A 308 1.68 -14.90 -16.06
CA THR A 308 1.43 -15.86 -14.98
C THR A 308 2.65 -16.74 -14.75
N ARG A 309 2.92 -17.09 -13.50
CA ARG A 309 4.08 -17.91 -13.12
C ARG A 309 3.84 -19.35 -13.56
N GLY A 310 4.92 -20.07 -13.88
CA GLY A 310 4.82 -21.50 -14.22
C GLY A 310 4.20 -22.34 -13.10
N VAL A 311 4.45 -21.99 -11.83
CA VAL A 311 3.85 -22.68 -10.66
C VAL A 311 2.33 -22.47 -10.58
N ASP A 312 1.81 -21.37 -11.14
CA ASP A 312 0.37 -21.12 -11.20
C ASP A 312 -0.33 -22.22 -12.00
N THR A 313 0.34 -22.82 -12.98
CA THR A 313 -0.20 -23.92 -13.82
C THR A 313 -0.20 -25.30 -13.14
N VAL A 314 0.59 -25.47 -12.06
CA VAL A 314 0.75 -26.77 -11.37
C VAL A 314 -0.32 -26.98 -10.30
N ILE A 315 -0.83 -25.90 -9.71
CA ILE A 315 -1.75 -25.98 -8.55
C ILE A 315 -3.22 -25.94 -8.99
N ASN A 316 -3.54 -25.36 -10.15
CA ASN A 316 -4.81 -25.46 -10.84
C ASN A 316 -4.60 -24.92 -12.27
N ASP A 317 -5.52 -25.18 -13.19
CA ASP A 317 -5.66 -24.37 -14.41
C ASP A 317 -6.03 -22.93 -14.01
N THR A 318 -5.06 -22.18 -13.46
CA THR A 318 -5.22 -20.81 -12.92
C THR A 318 -5.65 -19.83 -13.98
N THR A 319 -5.36 -20.13 -15.25
CA THR A 319 -5.94 -19.43 -16.39
C THR A 319 -7.44 -19.66 -16.54
N SER A 320 -7.98 -20.79 -16.10
CA SER A 320 -9.44 -21.00 -16.02
C SER A 320 -10.07 -20.55 -14.70
N ASP A 321 -9.26 -20.16 -13.71
CA ASP A 321 -9.76 -19.82 -12.38
C ASP A 321 -10.66 -18.56 -12.44
N PRO A 322 -11.92 -18.64 -12.00
CA PRO A 322 -12.85 -17.53 -12.09
C PRO A 322 -12.41 -16.28 -11.31
N PHE A 323 -11.67 -16.44 -10.21
CA PHE A 323 -11.16 -15.33 -9.42
C PHE A 323 -10.07 -14.59 -10.19
N TYR A 324 -9.14 -15.34 -10.78
CA TYR A 324 -8.09 -14.78 -11.63
C TYR A 324 -8.67 -14.02 -12.82
N GLN A 325 -9.62 -14.64 -13.54
CA GLN A 325 -10.25 -14.02 -14.70
C GLN A 325 -11.05 -12.77 -14.33
N ALA A 326 -11.80 -12.80 -13.22
CA ALA A 326 -12.51 -11.62 -12.72
C ALA A 326 -11.54 -10.49 -12.38
N TRP A 327 -10.40 -10.80 -11.75
CA TRP A 327 -9.39 -9.79 -11.44
C TRP A 327 -8.76 -9.22 -12.71
N LYS A 328 -8.31 -10.09 -13.61
CA LYS A 328 -7.73 -9.72 -14.91
C LYS A 328 -8.66 -8.77 -15.65
N THR A 329 -9.90 -9.17 -15.91
CA THR A 329 -10.91 -8.33 -16.58
C THR A 329 -11.05 -6.98 -15.90
N ARG A 330 -11.18 -6.95 -14.57
CA ARG A 330 -11.31 -5.68 -13.84
C ARG A 330 -10.10 -4.76 -14.01
N VAL A 331 -8.88 -5.30 -13.97
CA VAL A 331 -7.68 -4.50 -14.20
C VAL A 331 -7.67 -3.90 -15.62
N PHE A 332 -8.03 -4.70 -16.62
CA PHE A 332 -8.14 -4.24 -18.00
C PHE A 332 -9.20 -3.14 -18.17
N ASP A 333 -10.36 -3.29 -17.53
CA ASP A 333 -11.42 -2.28 -17.54
C ASP A 333 -10.97 -0.96 -16.90
N LEU A 334 -10.26 -1.04 -15.76
CA LEU A 334 -9.77 0.12 -15.03
C LEU A 334 -8.70 0.92 -15.78
N VAL A 335 -7.86 0.22 -16.54
CA VAL A 335 -6.83 0.84 -17.38
C VAL A 335 -7.43 1.36 -18.68
N GLY A 336 -8.52 0.74 -19.16
CA GLY A 336 -9.15 0.98 -20.44
C GLY A 336 -8.43 0.28 -21.59
N THR A 337 -9.20 -0.34 -22.48
CA THR A 337 -8.70 -0.98 -23.72
C THR A 337 -8.03 0.02 -24.68
N ASP A 338 -8.50 1.27 -24.68
CA ASP A 338 -7.93 2.35 -25.51
C ASP A 338 -6.66 2.98 -24.89
N GLY A 339 -6.38 2.70 -23.61
CA GLY A 339 -5.30 3.31 -22.84
C GLY A 339 -3.99 2.52 -22.87
N MET A 340 -4.08 1.19 -22.98
CA MET A 340 -2.93 0.29 -23.10
C MET A 340 -3.21 -0.77 -24.16
N ASP A 341 -2.91 -0.44 -25.41
CA ASP A 341 -2.48 -1.48 -26.35
C ASP A 341 -1.14 -2.02 -25.82
N LEU A 342 -1.24 -3.09 -25.03
CA LEU A 342 -0.11 -3.73 -24.36
C LEU A 342 0.87 -4.34 -25.36
N SER A 343 0.43 -4.57 -26.61
CA SER A 343 1.28 -4.96 -27.73
C SER A 343 2.06 -3.79 -28.34
N THR A 344 1.57 -2.54 -28.28
CA THR A 344 2.24 -1.40 -28.97
C THR A 344 2.96 -0.40 -28.08
N ARG A 345 2.84 -0.47 -26.74
CA ARG A 345 3.39 0.59 -25.85
C ARG A 345 4.37 0.18 -24.76
N GLN A 346 4.71 -1.09 -24.62
CA GLN A 346 5.94 -1.41 -23.88
C GLN A 346 7.11 -1.33 -24.85
N PRO A 347 7.93 -0.27 -24.82
CA PRO A 347 9.23 -0.37 -25.47
C PRO A 347 9.93 -1.54 -24.78
N PHE A 348 10.20 -2.59 -25.55
CA PHE A 348 11.01 -3.71 -25.11
C PHE A 348 12.27 -3.17 -24.45
N PRO A 349 12.78 -3.83 -23.38
CA PRO A 349 14.06 -3.44 -22.86
C PRO A 349 15.07 -3.53 -24.02
N GLU A 350 15.75 -2.41 -24.29
CA GLU A 350 16.83 -2.38 -25.28
C GLU A 350 17.91 -3.36 -24.81
N ALA A 351 18.37 -4.23 -25.71
CA ALA A 351 19.33 -5.25 -25.37
C ALA A 351 20.58 -4.61 -24.73
N GLU A 352 20.89 -4.97 -23.49
CA GLU A 352 22.06 -4.47 -22.75
C GLU A 352 23.36 -4.93 -23.44
N SER A 353 23.31 -6.04 -24.16
CA SER A 353 24.41 -6.54 -24.98
C SER A 353 23.90 -7.39 -26.15
N PRO A 354 24.72 -7.62 -27.20
CA PRO A 354 24.35 -8.50 -28.32
C PRO A 354 24.09 -9.96 -27.92
N THR A 355 24.55 -10.40 -26.75
CA THR A 355 24.33 -11.77 -26.28
C THR A 355 22.98 -11.94 -25.58
N MET A 356 22.36 -10.84 -25.13
CA MET A 356 21.03 -10.83 -24.52
C MET A 356 19.96 -10.80 -25.61
N THR A 357 19.35 -11.95 -25.85
CA THR A 357 18.36 -12.13 -26.94
C THR A 357 16.97 -12.46 -26.41
N ARG A 358 16.84 -12.64 -25.09
CA ARG A 358 15.60 -12.96 -24.41
C ARG A 358 15.40 -12.04 -23.22
N TYR A 359 14.16 -11.86 -22.81
CA TYR A 359 13.84 -11.11 -21.59
C TYR A 359 12.65 -11.72 -20.86
N CYS A 360 12.54 -11.41 -19.56
CA CYS A 360 11.40 -11.79 -18.76
C CYS A 360 10.25 -10.78 -18.97
N PRO A 361 9.05 -11.20 -19.42
CA PRO A 361 7.91 -10.30 -19.64
C PRO A 361 7.39 -9.67 -18.34
N ARG A 362 7.84 -10.14 -17.17
CA ARG A 362 7.44 -9.62 -15.86
C ARG A 362 8.41 -8.58 -15.27
N CYS A 363 9.70 -8.91 -15.16
CA CYS A 363 10.70 -8.06 -14.51
C CYS A 363 11.66 -7.32 -15.46
N ASP A 364 11.53 -7.51 -16.78
CA ASP A 364 12.44 -6.99 -17.81
C ASP A 364 13.90 -7.49 -17.76
N ALA A 365 14.27 -8.35 -16.81
CA ALA A 365 15.60 -8.93 -16.79
C ALA A 365 15.90 -9.62 -18.12
N GLN A 366 17.09 -9.38 -18.65
CA GLN A 366 17.54 -9.89 -19.94
C GLN A 366 18.41 -11.13 -19.77
N PHE A 367 18.32 -12.04 -20.73
CA PHE A 367 18.94 -13.35 -20.64
C PHE A 367 19.55 -13.75 -21.99
N PRO A 368 20.60 -14.59 -21.97
CA PRO A 368 21.14 -15.19 -23.19
C PRO A 368 20.16 -16.18 -23.81
N ALA A 369 20.38 -16.52 -25.09
CA ALA A 369 19.52 -17.43 -25.85
C ALA A 369 19.35 -18.84 -25.21
N THR A 370 20.33 -19.26 -24.42
CA THR A 370 20.36 -20.56 -23.72
C THR A 370 19.38 -20.63 -22.55
N ALA A 371 19.02 -19.50 -21.94
CA ALA A 371 18.07 -19.46 -20.85
C ALA A 371 16.64 -19.56 -21.40
N THR A 372 15.86 -20.48 -20.86
CA THR A 372 14.42 -20.65 -21.20
C THR A 372 13.50 -20.09 -20.13
N LEU A 373 13.98 -19.99 -18.89
CA LEU A 373 13.22 -19.56 -17.72
C LEU A 373 13.91 -18.41 -17.00
N CYS A 374 13.13 -17.51 -16.42
CA CYS A 374 13.63 -16.43 -15.58
C CYS A 374 14.04 -16.97 -14.20
N SER A 375 15.29 -16.73 -13.80
CA SER A 375 15.81 -17.07 -12.46
C SER A 375 15.14 -16.25 -11.34
N ASP A 376 14.72 -15.01 -11.65
CA ASP A 376 14.24 -14.06 -10.64
C ASP A 376 12.72 -14.12 -10.45
N CYS A 377 11.98 -14.58 -11.47
CA CYS A 377 10.52 -14.61 -11.49
C CYS A 377 9.94 -16.04 -11.45
N ALA A 378 10.56 -16.94 -10.68
CA ALA A 378 10.01 -18.27 -10.40
C ALA A 378 9.58 -19.06 -11.65
N GLY A 379 10.46 -19.14 -12.66
CA GLY A 379 10.23 -20.02 -13.81
C GLY A 379 9.27 -19.44 -14.85
N ILE A 380 9.14 -18.12 -14.96
CA ILE A 380 8.46 -17.50 -16.12
C ILE A 380 9.24 -17.82 -17.39
N VAL A 381 8.51 -18.26 -18.43
CA VAL A 381 9.07 -18.52 -19.76
C VAL A 381 9.55 -17.22 -20.37
N LEU A 382 10.81 -17.22 -20.82
CA LEU A 382 11.44 -16.05 -21.40
C LEU A 382 10.94 -15.81 -22.84
N VAL A 383 10.73 -14.54 -23.17
CA VAL A 383 10.29 -14.12 -24.51
C VAL A 383 11.51 -13.71 -25.33
N SER A 384 11.57 -14.17 -26.58
CA SER A 384 12.60 -13.71 -27.53
C SER A 384 12.37 -12.23 -27.88
N MET A 385 13.43 -11.43 -27.80
CA MET A 385 13.39 -10.02 -28.21
C MET A 385 13.08 -9.87 -29.71
N GLU A 386 13.56 -10.81 -30.53
CA GLU A 386 13.34 -10.80 -31.99
C GLU A 386 11.91 -11.17 -32.37
N ALA A 387 11.35 -12.23 -31.74
CA ALA A 387 9.97 -12.65 -31.99
C ALA A 387 8.98 -11.53 -31.63
N ASN A 388 9.26 -10.75 -30.59
CA ASN A 388 8.35 -9.69 -30.16
C ASN A 388 8.43 -8.42 -31.02
N ARG A 389 9.60 -8.11 -31.61
CA ARG A 389 9.75 -7.01 -32.58
C ARG A 389 8.79 -7.14 -33.75
N LEU A 390 8.56 -8.37 -34.21
CA LEU A 390 7.64 -8.68 -35.31
C LEU A 390 6.16 -8.37 -34.98
N PHE A 391 5.77 -8.43 -33.71
CA PHE A 391 4.40 -8.09 -33.27
C PHE A 391 4.20 -6.59 -33.02
N SER A 392 5.28 -5.85 -32.78
CA SER A 392 5.23 -4.41 -32.47
C SER A 392 5.41 -3.47 -33.66
N THR A 393 5.84 -3.96 -34.83
CA THR A 393 5.82 -3.14 -36.04
C THR A 393 4.37 -2.87 -36.43
N PRO A 394 3.89 -1.62 -36.39
CA PRO A 394 2.56 -1.31 -36.89
C PRO A 394 2.48 -1.77 -38.35
N PRO A 395 1.36 -2.37 -38.79
CA PRO A 395 1.21 -2.75 -40.18
C PRO A 395 1.52 -1.53 -41.05
N PRO A 396 2.26 -1.68 -42.17
CA PRO A 396 2.63 -0.56 -43.01
C PRO A 396 1.35 0.21 -43.33
N THR A 397 1.28 1.48 -42.90
CA THR A 397 0.17 2.37 -43.20
C THR A 397 -0.02 2.34 -44.70
N GLN A 398 -1.09 1.70 -45.17
CA GLN A 398 -1.47 1.74 -46.57
C GLN A 398 -1.67 3.21 -46.90
N LYS A 399 -0.75 3.78 -47.68
CA LYS A 399 -0.94 5.10 -48.25
C LYS A 399 -2.17 4.98 -49.14
N GLU A 400 -3.28 5.57 -48.73
CA GLU A 400 -4.43 5.80 -49.60
C GLU A 400 -3.90 6.53 -50.84
N GLY A 401 -3.99 5.84 -51.99
CA GLY A 401 -3.55 6.32 -53.30
C GLY A 401 -4.73 6.85 -54.10
#